data_AF-A0A094HYM7-F1
#
_entry.id   AF-A0A094HYM7-F1
#
_cell.length_a   1.000
_cell.length_b   1.000
_cell.length_c   1.000
_cell.angle_alpha   90.00
_cell.angle_beta   90.00
_cell.angle_gamma   90.00
#
_symmetry.space_group_name_H-M   'P 1'
#
loop_
_entity.id
_entity.type
_entity.pdbx_description
1 polymer ?
#
loop_
_entity_poly.entity_id
_entity_poly.type
_entity_poly.pdbx_seq_one_letter_code
_entity_poly.pdbx_strand_id
1 'polypeptide(L)'
;MCTPMSYDDVAWEKGDDVFDAWKHKLYRNDVLQAIGGFVQKHRGGVATKLYIARHLFRKLATEHRLTNGNDKTFKLFCDDLGPHNVLVDAEFKVVAVIDWEFAYSAPSKFSQTPPWWLLIQMPEQKREQVFLEEGRITKEDCLSHEMRQNWDNGDFWVHYAARKSWAVDAIYWSKIDERFFGARDSFEGRLALLNEGDRKGIDAFLQRKTEEQERRILIDWDADGVASSGNEVPSAKAYALAD
;
A
#
# COMPACT_ATOMS: atom_id res chain seq x y z
N MET A 1 44.89 -1.18 10.99
CA MET A 1 43.96 -1.48 12.09
C MET A 1 42.87 -0.43 12.02
N CYS A 2 41.72 -0.76 11.43
CA CYS A 2 40.55 0.13 11.42
C CYS A 2 39.73 -0.19 12.67
N THR A 3 39.61 0.79 13.56
CA THR A 3 38.58 0.77 14.62
C THR A 3 37.19 0.85 13.95
N PRO A 4 36.21 0.01 14.36
CA PRO A 4 34.84 0.13 13.88
C PRO A 4 34.28 1.52 14.20
N MET A 5 33.51 2.10 13.27
CA MET A 5 32.77 3.34 13.53
C MET A 5 31.76 3.09 14.67
N SER A 6 31.84 3.88 15.74
CA SER A 6 30.97 3.80 16.92
C SER A 6 29.72 4.69 16.80
N TYR A 7 29.18 4.86 15.60
CA TYR A 7 28.01 5.70 15.36
C TYR A 7 26.95 4.89 14.63
N ASP A 8 26.25 4.04 15.38
CA ASP A 8 24.84 3.76 15.07
C ASP A 8 24.07 3.30 16.32
N ASP A 9 24.68 2.50 17.20
CA ASP A 9 23.98 1.90 18.36
C ASP A 9 23.26 2.92 19.25
N VAL A 10 23.85 4.09 19.52
CA VAL A 10 23.26 5.12 20.39
C VAL A 10 22.10 5.88 19.71
N ALA A 11 22.14 6.01 18.38
CA ALA A 11 21.05 6.63 17.62
C ALA A 11 19.91 5.62 17.41
N TRP A 12 20.25 4.35 17.18
CA TRP A 12 19.33 3.22 17.12
C TRP A 12 18.61 3.00 18.45
N GLU A 13 19.33 2.89 19.58
CA GLU A 13 18.73 2.74 20.91
C GLU A 13 17.81 3.90 21.27
N LYS A 14 18.19 5.15 20.94
CA LYS A 14 17.32 6.31 21.16
C LYS A 14 16.10 6.32 20.23
N GLY A 15 16.25 5.81 19.01
CA GLY A 15 15.16 5.60 18.06
C GLY A 15 14.17 4.56 18.57
N ASP A 16 14.68 3.43 19.05
CA ASP A 16 13.91 2.34 19.66
C ASP A 16 13.23 2.80 20.95
N ASP A 17 13.89 3.55 21.83
CA ASP A 17 13.29 4.09 23.05
C ASP A 17 12.11 5.04 22.72
N VAL A 18 12.29 5.91 21.72
CA VAL A 18 11.23 6.81 21.26
C VAL A 18 10.11 6.02 20.58
N PHE A 19 10.46 5.04 19.75
CA PHE A 19 9.51 4.19 19.05
C PHE A 19 8.69 3.36 20.04
N ASP A 20 9.32 2.66 20.99
CA ASP A 20 8.66 1.84 22.00
C ASP A 20 7.80 2.69 22.95
N ALA A 21 8.27 3.87 23.36
CA ALA A 21 7.46 4.82 24.13
C ALA A 21 6.21 5.31 23.36
N TRP A 22 6.29 5.38 22.03
CA TRP A 22 5.17 5.71 21.15
C TRP A 22 4.31 4.51 20.78
N LYS A 23 4.91 3.33 20.64
CA LYS A 23 4.29 2.07 20.24
C LYS A 23 3.16 1.72 21.19
N HIS A 24 3.43 1.77 22.49
CA HIS A 24 2.40 1.52 23.50
C HIS A 24 1.27 2.55 23.46
N LYS A 25 1.52 3.80 23.01
CA LYS A 25 0.49 4.83 22.85
C LYS A 25 -0.33 4.65 21.57
N LEU A 26 0.31 4.21 20.49
CA LEU A 26 -0.30 3.97 19.17
C LEU A 26 -1.24 2.76 19.20
N TYR A 27 -0.84 1.70 19.91
CA TYR A 27 -1.64 0.47 20.08
C TYR A 27 -2.65 0.53 21.23
N ARG A 28 -2.82 1.69 21.89
CA ARG A 28 -3.93 1.84 22.84
C ARG A 28 -5.25 1.71 22.11
N ASN A 29 -6.19 1.01 22.73
CA ASN A 29 -7.47 0.70 22.11
C ASN A 29 -8.23 1.97 21.68
N ASP A 30 -8.19 3.05 22.48
CA ASP A 30 -8.78 4.35 22.17
C ASP A 30 -8.15 5.01 20.93
N VAL A 31 -6.82 4.95 20.79
CA VAL A 31 -6.09 5.49 19.63
C VAL A 31 -6.37 4.66 18.38
N LEU A 32 -6.35 3.33 18.48
CA LEU A 32 -6.71 2.45 17.37
C LEU A 32 -8.17 2.64 16.94
N GLN A 33 -9.10 2.85 17.88
CA GLN A 33 -10.48 3.21 17.58
C GLN A 33 -10.59 4.59 16.93
N ALA A 34 -9.83 5.58 17.38
CA ALA A 34 -9.79 6.91 16.78
C ALA A 34 -9.19 6.89 15.37
N ILE A 35 -8.11 6.12 15.14
CA ILE A 35 -7.53 5.87 13.81
C ILE A 35 -8.54 5.12 12.95
N GLY A 36 -9.19 4.08 13.48
CA GLY A 36 -10.25 3.33 12.78
C GLY A 36 -11.42 4.22 12.38
N GLY A 37 -11.89 5.08 13.29
CA GLY A 37 -12.93 6.08 13.04
C GLY A 37 -12.48 7.18 12.07
N PHE A 38 -11.23 7.61 12.12
CA PHE A 38 -10.63 8.54 11.17
C PHE A 38 -10.54 7.93 9.77
N VAL A 39 -10.02 6.70 9.67
CA VAL A 39 -9.98 5.91 8.43
C VAL A 39 -11.39 5.67 7.92
N GLN A 40 -12.37 5.34 8.76
CA GLN A 40 -13.77 5.18 8.35
C GLN A 40 -14.40 6.49 7.87
N LYS A 41 -14.16 7.60 8.56
CA LYS A 41 -14.63 8.95 8.22
C LYS A 41 -14.04 9.45 6.90
N HIS A 42 -12.78 9.12 6.62
CA HIS A 42 -12.04 9.66 5.47
C HIS A 42 -11.86 8.66 4.31
N ARG A 43 -12.03 7.34 4.51
CA ARG A 43 -12.19 6.34 3.43
C ARG A 43 -13.61 6.32 2.86
N GLY A 44 -14.35 7.42 2.97
CA GLY A 44 -15.70 7.58 2.46
C GLY A 44 -15.79 7.40 0.94
N GLY A 45 -15.95 6.15 0.50
CA GLY A 45 -16.51 5.80 -0.79
C GLY A 45 -17.88 5.17 -0.56
N VAL A 46 -18.86 5.43 -1.44
CA VAL A 46 -20.12 4.67 -1.44
C VAL A 46 -19.74 3.20 -1.58
N ALA A 47 -20.23 2.31 -0.71
CA ALA A 47 -19.80 0.91 -0.66
C ALA A 47 -19.89 0.21 -2.03
N THR A 48 -20.90 0.57 -2.82
CA THR A 48 -21.08 0.20 -4.22
C THR A 48 -19.89 0.58 -5.11
N LYS A 49 -19.28 1.76 -4.94
CA LYS A 49 -18.09 2.20 -5.69
C LYS A 49 -16.85 1.38 -5.36
N LEU A 50 -16.67 0.99 -4.09
CA LEU A 50 -15.56 0.12 -3.68
C LEU A 50 -15.73 -1.28 -4.28
N TYR A 51 -16.96 -1.80 -4.22
CA TYR A 51 -17.31 -3.08 -4.82
C TYR A 51 -17.03 -3.10 -6.33
N ILE A 52 -17.57 -2.12 -7.06
CA ILE A 52 -17.40 -2.03 -8.52
C ILE A 52 -15.91 -1.92 -8.88
N ALA A 53 -15.14 -1.05 -8.22
CA ALA A 53 -13.71 -0.89 -8.49
C ALA A 53 -12.93 -2.20 -8.34
N ARG A 54 -13.11 -2.91 -7.23
CA ARG A 54 -12.40 -4.16 -6.96
C ARG A 54 -12.79 -5.27 -7.93
N HIS A 55 -14.07 -5.37 -8.26
CA HIS A 55 -14.56 -6.38 -9.18
C HIS A 55 -14.13 -6.11 -10.63
N LEU A 56 -14.12 -4.85 -11.08
CA LEU A 56 -13.62 -4.51 -12.41
C LEU A 56 -12.10 -4.63 -12.50
N PHE A 57 -11.36 -4.26 -11.46
CA PHE A 57 -9.92 -4.52 -11.40
C PHE A 57 -9.63 -6.03 -11.49
N ARG A 58 -10.36 -6.85 -10.73
CA ARG A 58 -10.28 -8.32 -10.81
C ARG A 58 -10.64 -8.85 -12.20
N LYS A 59 -11.67 -8.30 -12.84
CA LYS A 59 -12.07 -8.65 -14.22
C LYS A 59 -10.93 -8.38 -15.19
N LEU A 60 -10.34 -7.18 -15.15
CA LEU A 60 -9.18 -6.83 -15.99
C LEU A 60 -7.98 -7.75 -15.74
N ALA A 61 -7.73 -8.13 -14.48
CA ALA A 61 -6.67 -9.07 -14.13
C ALA A 61 -6.92 -10.46 -14.73
N THR A 62 -8.15 -10.97 -14.60
CA THR A 62 -8.56 -12.29 -15.08
C THR A 62 -8.57 -12.36 -16.61
N GLU A 63 -8.88 -11.25 -17.27
CA GLU A 63 -8.86 -11.12 -18.74
C GLU A 63 -7.46 -10.83 -19.30
N HIS A 64 -6.43 -10.78 -18.45
CA HIS A 64 -5.04 -10.43 -18.83
C HIS A 64 -4.93 -9.05 -19.53
N ARG A 65 -5.78 -8.10 -19.15
CA ARG A 65 -5.84 -6.76 -19.76
C ARG A 65 -5.06 -5.70 -19.00
N LEU A 66 -4.61 -5.98 -17.78
CA LEU A 66 -4.00 -4.98 -16.89
C LEU A 66 -2.66 -4.43 -17.37
N THR A 67 -1.86 -5.22 -18.09
CA THR A 67 -0.53 -4.80 -18.57
C THR A 67 -0.24 -5.39 -19.93
N ASN A 68 0.52 -4.67 -20.76
CA ASN A 68 0.91 -5.16 -22.08
C ASN A 68 2.10 -6.13 -21.99
N GLY A 69 2.03 -7.26 -22.70
CA GLY A 69 3.16 -8.19 -22.87
C GLY A 69 3.07 -9.45 -22.00
N ASN A 70 3.64 -10.54 -22.53
CA ASN A 70 3.55 -11.90 -21.98
C ASN A 70 4.71 -12.25 -21.04
N ASP A 71 5.31 -11.27 -20.35
CA ASP A 71 6.35 -11.58 -19.38
C ASP A 71 5.74 -12.29 -18.16
N LYS A 72 6.07 -13.56 -18.01
CA LYS A 72 5.64 -14.43 -16.90
C LYS A 72 6.77 -14.69 -15.91
N THR A 73 7.85 -13.92 -15.97
CA THR A 73 8.99 -14.08 -15.07
C THR A 73 8.70 -13.45 -13.71
N PHE A 74 9.18 -14.13 -12.68
CA PHE A 74 9.12 -13.66 -11.30
C PHE A 74 10.54 -13.46 -10.79
N LYS A 75 10.73 -12.43 -9.97
CA LYS A 75 12.01 -12.09 -9.34
C LYS A 75 11.80 -11.86 -7.85
N LEU A 76 12.88 -11.96 -7.08
CA LEU A 76 12.89 -11.48 -5.71
C LEU A 76 12.69 -9.96 -5.73
N PHE A 77 11.72 -9.49 -4.96
CA PHE A 77 11.33 -8.10 -4.89
C PHE A 77 11.13 -7.69 -3.43
N CYS A 78 11.50 -6.47 -3.09
CA CYS A 78 11.24 -5.85 -1.80
C CYS A 78 10.78 -4.41 -2.02
N ASP A 79 9.65 -4.04 -1.41
CA ASP A 79 9.05 -2.72 -1.56
C ASP A 79 9.84 -1.60 -0.84
N ASP A 80 10.80 -1.96 0.03
CA ASP A 80 11.51 -1.03 0.91
C ASP A 80 13.03 -1.00 0.70
N LEU A 81 13.48 -1.18 -0.54
CA LEU A 81 14.88 -1.01 -0.91
C LEU A 81 15.25 0.48 -1.12
N GLY A 82 14.94 1.32 -0.13
CA GLY A 82 15.35 2.72 -0.14
C GLY A 82 16.85 2.89 0.17
N PRO A 83 17.42 4.10 -0.01
CA PRO A 83 18.84 4.36 0.26
C PRO A 83 19.31 4.00 1.67
N HIS A 84 18.41 4.00 2.65
CA HIS A 84 18.69 3.61 4.04
C HIS A 84 19.03 2.12 4.19
N ASN A 85 18.62 1.28 3.23
CA ASN A 85 18.88 -0.17 3.21
C ASN A 85 20.05 -0.57 2.29
N VAL A 86 20.84 0.41 1.81
CA VAL A 86 21.98 0.18 0.91
C VAL A 86 23.28 0.60 1.59
N LEU A 87 24.19 -0.34 1.77
CA LEU A 87 25.53 -0.10 2.31
C LEU A 87 26.50 0.26 1.18
N VAL A 88 27.30 1.31 1.40
CA VAL A 88 28.32 1.78 0.45
C VAL A 88 29.71 1.83 1.11
N ASP A 89 30.76 1.65 0.30
CA ASP A 89 32.15 1.84 0.74
C ASP A 89 32.57 3.33 0.77
N ALA A 90 33.84 3.59 1.09
CA ALA A 90 34.40 4.94 1.16
C ALA A 90 34.40 5.67 -0.20
N GLU A 91 34.32 4.92 -1.30
CA GLU A 91 34.23 5.42 -2.66
C GLU A 91 32.77 5.49 -3.18
N PHE A 92 31.78 5.33 -2.31
CA PHE A 92 30.34 5.31 -2.62
C PHE A 92 29.92 4.16 -3.56
N LYS A 93 30.67 3.06 -3.61
CA LYS A 93 30.22 1.85 -4.33
C LYS A 93 29.33 1.03 -3.43
N VAL A 94 28.25 0.50 -4.02
CA VAL A 94 27.33 -0.41 -3.32
C VAL A 94 28.05 -1.69 -2.93
N VAL A 95 28.07 -2.01 -1.64
CA VAL A 95 28.71 -3.21 -1.08
C VAL A 95 27.68 -4.26 -0.71
N ALA A 96 26.55 -3.85 -0.13
CA ALA A 96 25.50 -4.77 0.30
C ALA A 96 24.14 -4.06 0.34
N VAL A 97 23.08 -4.88 0.29
CA VAL A 97 21.70 -4.47 0.54
C VAL A 97 21.20 -5.29 1.71
N ILE A 98 20.64 -4.62 2.72
CA ILE A 98 20.15 -5.23 3.96
C ILE A 98 18.61 -5.20 3.99
N ASP A 99 18.04 -5.66 5.10
CA ASP A 99 16.61 -5.55 5.39
C ASP A 99 15.69 -6.27 4.38
N TRP A 100 15.93 -7.57 4.22
CA TRP A 100 15.18 -8.44 3.31
C TRP A 100 13.93 -9.06 3.97
N GLU A 101 13.52 -8.61 5.15
CA GLU A 101 12.49 -9.27 5.98
C GLU A 101 11.11 -9.31 5.31
N PHE A 102 10.84 -8.34 4.41
CA PHE A 102 9.60 -8.27 3.63
C PHE A 102 9.80 -8.62 2.15
N ALA A 103 10.88 -9.30 1.79
CA ALA A 103 11.12 -9.70 0.41
C ALA A 103 10.21 -10.87 -0.03
N TYR A 104 9.70 -10.80 -1.26
CA TYR A 104 8.80 -11.80 -1.82
C TYR A 104 9.05 -12.04 -3.31
N SER A 105 8.51 -13.14 -3.84
CA SER A 105 8.52 -13.40 -5.28
C SER A 105 7.42 -12.59 -5.97
N ALA A 106 7.80 -11.68 -6.88
CA ALA A 106 6.89 -10.79 -7.59
C ALA A 106 7.14 -10.80 -9.10
N PRO A 107 6.16 -10.40 -9.93
CA PRO A 107 6.39 -10.22 -11.36
C PRO A 107 7.59 -9.28 -11.61
N SER A 108 8.46 -9.66 -12.54
CA SER A 108 9.67 -8.90 -12.91
C SER A 108 9.40 -7.41 -13.19
N LYS A 109 8.25 -7.11 -13.78
CA LYS A 109 7.79 -5.76 -14.11
C LYS A 109 7.63 -4.85 -12.90
N PHE A 110 7.47 -5.37 -11.70
CA PHE A 110 7.39 -4.54 -10.50
C PHE A 110 8.70 -3.75 -10.29
N SER A 111 9.85 -4.34 -10.61
CA SER A 111 11.16 -3.65 -10.59
C SER A 111 11.32 -2.58 -11.67
N GLN A 112 10.48 -2.59 -12.69
CA GLN A 112 10.46 -1.58 -13.77
C GLN A 112 9.57 -0.38 -13.42
N THR A 113 8.88 -0.44 -12.28
CA THR A 113 8.06 0.66 -11.79
C THR A 113 8.81 1.46 -10.73
N PRO A 114 8.66 2.79 -10.70
CA PRO A 114 9.24 3.60 -9.63
C PRO A 114 8.81 3.05 -8.25
N PRO A 115 9.75 2.83 -7.32
CA PRO A 115 9.39 2.48 -5.95
C PRO A 115 8.68 3.66 -5.28
N TRP A 116 7.86 3.37 -4.28
CA TRP A 116 7.01 4.40 -3.65
C TRP A 116 7.86 5.52 -3.02
N TRP A 117 9.00 5.18 -2.41
CA TRP A 117 9.91 6.14 -1.80
C TRP A 117 10.53 7.11 -2.80
N LEU A 118 10.62 6.75 -4.08
CA LEU A 118 11.07 7.65 -5.16
C LEU A 118 9.96 8.64 -5.58
N LEU A 119 8.71 8.42 -5.14
CA LEU A 119 7.53 9.20 -5.54
C LEU A 119 6.93 10.04 -4.40
N ILE A 120 7.21 9.71 -3.14
CA ILE A 120 6.64 10.47 -2.01
C ILE A 120 7.44 11.76 -1.78
N GLN A 121 6.70 12.85 -1.60
CA GLN A 121 7.21 14.12 -1.08
C GLN A 121 7.66 13.97 0.39
N MET A 122 8.80 13.32 0.59
CA MET A 122 9.53 13.36 1.85
C MET A 122 10.61 14.47 1.76
N PRO A 123 11.20 14.94 2.88
CA PRO A 123 12.28 15.92 2.88
C PRO A 123 13.46 15.62 1.91
N GLU A 124 13.61 14.38 1.43
CA GLU A 124 14.53 13.96 0.37
C GLU A 124 14.23 14.61 -0.98
N GLN A 125 12.99 15.01 -1.28
CA GLN A 125 12.70 15.86 -2.45
C GLN A 125 13.35 17.23 -2.35
N LYS A 126 13.54 17.78 -1.14
CA LYS A 126 14.35 19.00 -0.99
C LYS A 126 15.79 18.72 -1.41
N ARG A 127 16.32 17.51 -1.17
CA ARG A 127 17.68 17.13 -1.60
C ARG A 127 17.75 16.89 -3.11
N GLU A 128 16.79 16.19 -3.70
CA GLU A 128 16.74 16.02 -5.17
C GLU A 128 16.56 17.36 -5.88
N GLN A 129 15.72 18.24 -5.34
CA GLN A 129 15.52 19.58 -5.88
C GLN A 129 16.77 20.45 -5.73
N VAL A 130 17.47 20.36 -4.59
CA VAL A 130 18.80 20.95 -4.43
C VAL A 130 19.79 20.36 -5.45
N PHE A 131 19.81 19.05 -5.69
CA PHE A 131 20.70 18.45 -6.68
C PHE A 131 20.34 18.82 -8.13
N LEU A 132 19.06 19.01 -8.44
CA LEU A 132 18.59 19.55 -9.72
C LEU A 132 19.00 21.02 -9.88
N GLU A 133 18.83 21.83 -8.84
CA GLU A 133 19.21 23.26 -8.81
C GLU A 133 20.74 23.44 -8.86
N GLU A 134 21.50 22.54 -8.26
CA GLU A 134 22.97 22.47 -8.33
C GLU A 134 23.47 21.82 -9.63
N GLY A 135 22.58 21.32 -10.50
CA GLY A 135 22.93 20.66 -11.76
C GLY A 135 23.68 19.33 -11.61
N ARG A 136 23.60 18.69 -10.42
CA ARG A 136 24.25 17.42 -10.10
C ARG A 136 23.51 16.20 -10.64
N ILE A 137 22.21 16.34 -10.87
CA ILE A 137 21.34 15.36 -11.54
C ILE A 137 20.42 16.13 -12.48
N THR A 138 19.97 15.50 -13.56
CA THR A 138 18.91 16.04 -14.43
C THR A 138 17.59 15.34 -14.18
N LYS A 139 16.47 15.88 -14.71
CA LYS A 139 15.17 15.21 -14.61
C LYS A 139 15.16 13.85 -15.31
N GLU A 140 16.05 13.67 -16.27
CA GLU A 140 16.28 12.42 -16.99
C GLU A 140 17.04 11.39 -16.15
N ASP A 141 17.72 11.80 -15.08
CA ASP A 141 18.41 10.91 -14.15
C ASP A 141 17.49 10.39 -13.03
N CYS A 142 16.36 11.07 -12.76
CA CYS A 142 15.48 10.74 -11.63
C CYS A 142 14.72 9.41 -11.79
N LEU A 143 14.51 8.95 -13.02
CA LEU A 143 13.81 7.69 -13.33
C LEU A 143 14.61 6.91 -14.38
N SER A 144 14.56 5.58 -14.35
CA SER A 144 15.06 4.81 -15.49
C SER A 144 14.17 5.03 -16.73
N HIS A 145 14.66 4.65 -17.90
CA HIS A 145 13.88 4.71 -19.14
C HIS A 145 12.58 3.89 -19.01
N GLU A 146 12.67 2.68 -18.44
CA GLU A 146 11.52 1.80 -18.20
C GLU A 146 10.54 2.41 -17.19
N MET A 147 11.06 3.02 -16.11
CA MET A 147 10.22 3.68 -15.11
C MET A 147 9.43 4.85 -15.69
N ARG A 148 10.05 5.65 -16.57
CA ARG A 148 9.36 6.72 -17.31
C ARG A 148 8.29 6.16 -18.23
N GLN A 149 8.62 5.17 -19.05
CA GLN A 149 7.64 4.57 -19.96
C GLN A 149 6.42 4.02 -19.20
N ASN A 150 6.65 3.33 -18.07
CA ASN A 150 5.59 2.82 -17.21
C ASN A 150 4.76 3.93 -16.55
N TRP A 151 5.37 5.08 -16.24
CA TRP A 151 4.66 6.24 -15.74
C TRP A 151 3.75 6.85 -16.81
N ASP A 152 4.32 7.10 -17.99
CA ASP A 152 3.64 7.78 -19.10
C ASP A 152 2.49 6.95 -19.68
N ASN A 153 2.67 5.62 -19.77
CA ASN A 153 1.64 4.72 -20.27
C ASN A 153 0.59 4.33 -19.21
N GLY A 154 0.82 4.69 -17.93
CA GLY A 154 -0.07 4.42 -16.80
C GLY A 154 0.05 3.01 -16.16
N ASP A 155 0.97 2.16 -16.60
CA ASP A 155 1.23 0.83 -16.01
C ASP A 155 1.75 0.92 -14.58
N PHE A 156 2.46 2.00 -14.24
CA PHE A 156 2.82 2.32 -12.86
C PHE A 156 1.61 2.23 -11.92
N TRP A 157 0.49 2.85 -12.28
CA TRP A 157 -0.70 2.88 -11.42
C TRP A 157 -1.35 1.51 -11.25
N VAL A 158 -1.30 0.68 -12.29
CA VAL A 158 -1.78 -0.71 -12.23
C VAL A 158 -0.91 -1.53 -11.26
N HIS A 159 0.41 -1.47 -11.42
CA HIS A 159 1.35 -2.17 -10.54
C HIS A 159 1.29 -1.65 -9.10
N TYR A 160 1.11 -0.35 -8.90
CA TYR A 160 0.97 0.25 -7.58
C TYR A 160 -0.35 -0.18 -6.91
N ALA A 161 -1.46 -0.18 -7.64
CA ALA A 161 -2.75 -0.65 -7.14
C ALA A 161 -2.74 -2.15 -6.79
N ALA A 162 -2.02 -2.98 -7.57
CA ALA A 162 -1.86 -4.40 -7.30
C ALA A 162 -1.09 -4.67 -5.99
N ARG A 163 -0.12 -3.81 -5.64
CA ARG A 163 0.69 -3.94 -4.41
C ARG A 163 0.03 -3.33 -3.18
N LYS A 164 -0.75 -2.25 -3.34
CA LYS A 164 -1.33 -1.48 -2.21
C LYS A 164 -2.84 -1.70 -2.13
N SER A 165 -3.23 -2.79 -1.48
CA SER A 165 -4.64 -3.22 -1.29
C SER A 165 -5.54 -2.18 -0.62
N TRP A 166 -4.96 -1.24 0.13
CA TRP A 166 -5.65 -0.13 0.79
C TRP A 166 -5.90 1.08 -0.10
N ALA A 167 -5.15 1.23 -1.20
CA ALA A 167 -5.23 2.37 -2.12
C ALA A 167 -5.89 2.01 -3.45
N VAL A 168 -6.11 0.71 -3.71
CA VAL A 168 -6.64 0.18 -4.98
C VAL A 168 -7.88 0.94 -5.46
N ASP A 169 -8.82 1.25 -4.57
CA ASP A 169 -10.09 1.88 -4.94
C ASP A 169 -9.88 3.32 -5.45
N ALA A 170 -9.05 4.10 -4.75
CA ALA A 170 -8.74 5.48 -5.12
C ALA A 170 -7.91 5.56 -6.41
N ILE A 171 -6.90 4.69 -6.55
CA ILE A 171 -6.09 4.59 -7.77
C ILE A 171 -6.95 4.12 -8.93
N TYR A 172 -7.84 3.15 -8.71
CA TYR A 172 -8.70 2.62 -9.74
C TYR A 172 -9.53 3.71 -10.39
N TRP A 173 -10.29 4.46 -9.58
CA TRP A 173 -11.19 5.48 -10.09
C TRP A 173 -10.50 6.68 -10.74
N SER A 174 -9.28 6.99 -10.33
CA SER A 174 -8.52 8.16 -10.79
C SER A 174 -7.58 7.89 -11.95
N LYS A 175 -7.04 6.65 -12.06
CA LYS A 175 -5.95 6.34 -13.00
C LYS A 175 -6.19 5.11 -13.88
N ILE A 176 -7.08 4.18 -13.48
CA ILE A 176 -7.26 2.89 -14.17
C ILE A 176 -8.59 2.81 -14.92
N ASP A 177 -9.70 3.23 -14.32
CA ASP A 177 -11.05 3.04 -14.86
C ASP A 177 -11.20 3.53 -16.30
N GLU A 178 -10.93 4.82 -16.53
CA GLU A 178 -11.15 5.43 -17.84
C GLU A 178 -10.14 4.95 -18.90
N ARG A 179 -8.96 4.49 -18.47
CA ARG A 179 -7.95 3.88 -19.35
C ARG A 179 -8.47 2.62 -20.02
N PHE A 180 -9.25 1.80 -19.31
CA PHE A 180 -9.72 0.50 -19.80
C PHE A 180 -11.16 0.48 -20.31
N PHE A 181 -11.97 1.43 -19.85
CA PHE A 181 -13.41 1.44 -20.12
C PHE A 181 -13.91 2.76 -20.73
N GLY A 182 -12.99 3.66 -21.14
CA GLY A 182 -13.32 4.95 -21.74
C GLY A 182 -13.84 5.97 -20.74
N ALA A 183 -14.18 7.18 -21.20
CA ALA A 183 -14.70 8.25 -20.34
C ALA A 183 -15.87 7.77 -19.48
N ARG A 184 -15.83 8.06 -18.18
CA ARG A 184 -16.86 7.61 -17.25
C ARG A 184 -18.05 8.58 -17.29
N ASP A 185 -19.21 8.05 -17.63
CA ASP A 185 -20.49 8.74 -17.55
C ASP A 185 -21.03 8.78 -16.11
N SER A 186 -21.05 7.62 -15.44
CA SER A 186 -21.50 7.44 -14.06
C SER A 186 -20.82 6.23 -13.41
N PHE A 187 -20.86 6.14 -12.07
CA PHE A 187 -20.36 4.96 -11.37
C PHE A 187 -21.29 3.75 -11.63
N GLU A 188 -22.57 4.00 -11.79
CA GLU A 188 -23.63 3.03 -12.06
C GLU A 188 -23.51 2.45 -13.48
N GLY A 189 -23.03 3.23 -14.46
CA GLY A 189 -22.71 2.73 -15.80
C GLY A 189 -21.69 1.61 -15.78
N ARG A 190 -20.74 1.66 -14.83
CA ARG A 190 -19.74 0.59 -14.61
C ARG A 190 -20.31 -0.67 -13.97
N LEU A 191 -21.47 -0.59 -13.30
CA LEU A 191 -22.16 -1.76 -12.76
C LEU A 191 -22.59 -2.73 -13.88
N ALA A 192 -22.93 -2.20 -15.06
CA ALA A 192 -23.31 -3.01 -16.22
C ALA A 192 -22.15 -3.84 -16.80
N LEU A 193 -20.89 -3.50 -16.46
CA LEU A 193 -19.70 -4.22 -16.91
C LEU A 193 -19.33 -5.41 -16.01
N LEU A 194 -19.97 -5.52 -14.84
CA LEU A 194 -19.81 -6.67 -13.97
C LEU A 194 -20.46 -7.92 -14.58
N ASN A 195 -19.94 -9.10 -14.23
CA ASN A 195 -20.63 -10.34 -14.57
C ASN A 195 -21.94 -10.44 -13.77
N GLU A 196 -22.85 -11.30 -14.24
CA GLU A 196 -24.20 -11.42 -13.67
C GLU A 196 -24.19 -11.83 -12.19
N GLY A 197 -23.27 -12.70 -11.78
CA GLY A 197 -23.13 -13.15 -10.40
C GLY A 197 -22.70 -12.03 -9.46
N ASP A 198 -21.68 -11.26 -9.83
CA ASP A 198 -21.20 -10.10 -9.07
C ASP A 198 -22.26 -9.01 -9.00
N ARG A 199 -22.98 -8.76 -10.12
CA ARG A 199 -24.05 -7.76 -10.14
C ARG A 199 -25.23 -8.15 -9.23
N LYS A 200 -25.65 -9.41 -9.23
CA LYS A 200 -26.74 -9.91 -8.37
C LYS A 200 -26.32 -10.04 -6.90
N GLY A 201 -25.04 -10.28 -6.65
CA GLY A 201 -24.48 -10.48 -5.32
C GLY A 201 -24.14 -9.19 -4.56
N ILE A 202 -24.23 -8.02 -5.21
CA ILE A 202 -23.79 -6.75 -4.61
C ILE A 202 -24.57 -6.43 -3.33
N ASP A 203 -25.90 -6.47 -3.36
CA ASP A 203 -26.73 -6.08 -2.21
C ASP A 203 -26.47 -6.99 -1.01
N ALA A 204 -26.42 -8.31 -1.24
CA ALA A 204 -26.12 -9.29 -0.21
C ALA A 204 -24.69 -9.10 0.37
N PHE A 205 -23.72 -8.77 -0.48
CA PHE A 205 -22.36 -8.50 -0.04
C PHE A 205 -22.29 -7.22 0.81
N LEU A 206 -22.94 -6.14 0.37
CA LEU A 206 -22.94 -4.87 1.08
C LEU A 206 -23.66 -5.00 2.42
N GLN A 207 -24.81 -5.68 2.46
CA GLN A 207 -25.53 -5.96 3.70
C GLN A 207 -24.64 -6.72 4.68
N ARG A 208 -24.00 -7.83 4.25
CA ARG A 208 -23.07 -8.57 5.10
C ARG A 208 -21.93 -7.70 5.61
N LYS A 209 -21.35 -6.84 4.77
CA LYS A 209 -20.24 -5.96 5.17
C LYS A 209 -20.67 -4.88 6.16
N THR A 210 -21.89 -4.36 6.04
CA THR A 210 -22.49 -3.46 7.03
C THR A 210 -22.70 -4.18 8.36
N GLU A 211 -23.23 -5.41 8.34
CA GLU A 211 -23.41 -6.23 9.55
C GLU A 211 -22.07 -6.56 10.22
N GLU A 212 -21.04 -6.94 9.45
CA GLU A 212 -19.67 -7.17 9.96
C GLU A 212 -19.08 -5.89 10.60
N GLN A 213 -19.29 -4.73 9.96
CA GLN A 213 -18.84 -3.44 10.47
C GLN A 213 -19.55 -3.05 11.77
N GLU A 214 -20.84 -3.35 11.90
CA GLU A 214 -21.61 -3.11 13.13
C GLU A 214 -21.19 -4.05 14.26
N ARG A 215 -20.93 -5.32 13.93
CA ARG A 215 -20.48 -6.33 14.89
C ARG A 215 -19.06 -6.06 15.41
N ARG A 216 -18.22 -5.35 14.65
CA ARG A 216 -16.82 -4.99 15.00
C ARG A 216 -16.00 -6.16 15.56
N ILE A 217 -16.25 -7.38 15.08
CA ILE A 217 -15.50 -8.56 15.50
C ILE A 217 -14.11 -8.43 14.87
N LEU A 218 -13.13 -8.04 15.67
CA LEU A 218 -11.73 -8.23 15.34
C LEU A 218 -11.49 -9.73 15.42
N ILE A 219 -11.09 -10.34 14.30
CA ILE A 219 -10.60 -11.72 14.31
C ILE A 219 -9.35 -11.71 15.17
N ASP A 220 -9.39 -12.38 16.32
CA ASP A 220 -8.20 -12.62 17.12
C ASP A 220 -7.38 -13.66 16.37
N TRP A 221 -6.23 -13.22 15.87
CA TRP A 221 -5.27 -14.12 15.27
C TRP A 221 -4.48 -14.70 16.44
N ASP A 222 -4.92 -15.85 16.95
CA ASP A 222 -4.15 -16.59 17.94
C ASP A 222 -2.72 -16.84 17.39
N ALA A 223 -1.74 -16.93 18.29
CA ALA A 223 -0.31 -17.01 17.98
C ALA A 223 0.08 -18.12 16.98
N ASP A 224 -0.81 -19.08 16.72
CA ASP A 224 -0.64 -20.20 15.79
C ASP A 224 -1.23 -19.95 14.39
N GLY A 225 -1.73 -18.74 14.08
CA GLY A 225 -2.20 -18.37 12.74
C GLY A 225 -3.53 -19.02 12.32
N VAL A 226 -4.24 -19.65 13.27
CA VAL A 226 -5.58 -20.19 13.05
C VAL A 226 -6.60 -19.16 13.52
N ALA A 227 -7.45 -18.69 12.60
CA ALA A 227 -8.55 -17.81 12.95
C ALA A 227 -9.53 -18.56 13.88
N SER A 228 -9.51 -18.24 15.17
CA SER A 228 -10.56 -18.66 16.10
C SER A 228 -11.63 -17.57 16.13
N SER A 229 -12.90 -17.96 16.05
CA SER A 229 -14.02 -17.02 16.20
C SER A 229 -14.20 -16.69 17.68
N GLY A 230 -13.29 -15.88 18.22
CA GLY A 230 -13.27 -15.44 19.61
C GLY A 230 -13.94 -14.08 19.81
N ASN A 231 -15.03 -14.09 20.58
CA ASN A 231 -15.73 -12.96 21.19
C ASN A 231 -16.45 -11.97 20.26
N GLU A 232 -17.76 -12.15 20.13
CA GLU A 232 -18.67 -11.03 19.88
C GLU A 232 -18.46 -9.98 20.98
N VAL A 233 -18.03 -8.77 20.61
CA VAL A 233 -18.07 -7.63 21.52
C VAL A 233 -19.39 -6.90 21.24
N PRO A 234 -20.42 -7.03 22.10
CA PRO A 234 -21.68 -6.35 21.86
C PRO A 234 -21.46 -4.84 21.94
N SER A 235 -21.85 -4.15 20.87
CA SER A 235 -22.10 -2.72 20.92
C SER A 235 -23.04 -2.41 22.10
N ALA A 236 -22.62 -1.48 22.96
CA ALA A 236 -23.31 -1.02 24.16
C ALA A 236 -23.37 -2.00 25.35
N LYS A 237 -22.27 -2.10 26.09
CA LYS A 237 -22.36 -1.94 27.55
C LYS A 237 -21.46 -0.80 27.97
N ALA A 238 -22.09 0.30 28.40
CA ALA A 238 -21.48 1.19 29.35
C ALA A 238 -20.93 0.33 30.49
N TYR A 239 -19.60 0.32 30.67
CA TYR A 239 -19.04 -0.06 31.94
C TYR A 239 -19.39 1.07 32.90
N ALA A 240 -20.58 0.98 33.46
CA ALA A 240 -20.91 1.68 34.69
C ALA A 240 -19.94 1.19 35.77
N LEU A 241 -19.38 2.17 36.47
CA LEU A 241 -18.51 2.03 37.62
C LEU A 241 -19.12 1.07 38.65
N ALA A 242 -18.27 0.27 39.28
CA ALA A 242 -18.52 -0.25 40.62
C ALA A 242 -17.36 0.24 41.50
N ASP A 243 -17.78 0.95 42.56
CA ASP A 243 -17.07 1.73 43.59
C ASP A 243 -15.64 1.29 44.00
#